data_AF-A0A7K3EGC5-F1
#
_entry.id   AF-A0A7K3EGC5-F1
#
_cell.length_a   1.000
_cell.length_b   1.000
_cell.length_c   1.000
_cell.angle_alpha   90.00
_cell.angle_beta   90.00
_cell.angle_gamma   90.00
#
_symmetry.space_group_name_H-M   'P 1'
#
loop_
_entity.id
_entity.type
_entity.pdbx_description
1 polymer ?
#
loop_
_entity_poly.entity_id
_entity_poly.type
_entity_poly.pdbx_seq_one_letter_code
_entity_poly.pdbx_strand_id
1 'polypeptide(L)'
;MVVRAQVPCWRLRVQASPDARIKDAVAQVTEALDSALSWGVAKGWWSSLYEPETIAFGGTEGLMLGHTLFHTDSVGVLHYHQHAAEGTGGLLGAKETSLLVTALFLRAAGLEWGEQGDVWGQIEARRPLPEDVSPDQVSRMADTLRRLLTLDAGPTLTDGPLVPLGNWVTGMERGGRTLADAARAGSLQLGLRGILARHVLFHWDRMGFTTRQQAIWARAARETVLGS
;
A
#
# COMPACT_ATOMS: atom_id res chain seq x y z
N MET A 1 -15.38 -4.36 -32.42
CA MET A 1 -15.17 -3.84 -31.05
C MET A 1 -13.82 -4.36 -30.57
N VAL A 2 -12.75 -3.58 -30.75
CA VAL A 2 -11.42 -3.98 -30.29
C VAL A 2 -11.36 -3.67 -28.80
N VAL A 3 -11.46 -4.71 -27.98
CA VAL A 3 -11.08 -4.63 -26.57
C VAL A 3 -9.58 -4.35 -26.57
N ARG A 4 -9.18 -3.09 -26.40
CA ARG A 4 -7.80 -2.76 -26.09
C ARG A 4 -7.50 -3.46 -24.76
N ALA A 5 -6.68 -4.50 -24.81
CA ALA A 5 -6.06 -5.03 -23.61
C ALA A 5 -5.47 -3.83 -22.83
N GLN A 6 -5.78 -3.74 -21.55
CA GLN A 6 -5.28 -2.68 -20.71
C GLN A 6 -3.75 -2.84 -20.64
N VAL A 7 -3.05 -2.05 -21.45
CA VAL A 7 -1.59 -2.00 -21.45
C VAL A 7 -1.17 -1.56 -20.03
N PRO A 8 -0.17 -2.18 -19.40
CA PRO A 8 0.28 -1.78 -18.07
C PRO A 8 0.60 -0.29 -18.08
N CYS A 9 -0.09 0.48 -17.23
CA CYS A 9 0.09 1.92 -17.11
C CYS A 9 0.24 2.31 -15.63
N TRP A 10 1.16 3.22 -15.36
CA TRP A 10 1.24 3.90 -14.08
C TRP A 10 0.35 5.15 -14.09
N ARG A 11 -0.32 5.42 -12.98
CA ARG A 11 -1.08 6.66 -12.80
C ARG A 11 -0.34 7.56 -11.82
N LEU A 12 0.11 8.71 -12.31
CA LEU A 12 0.70 9.75 -11.47
C LEU A 12 -0.37 10.81 -11.16
N ARG A 13 -0.60 11.07 -9.87
CA ARG A 13 -1.44 12.17 -9.40
C ARG A 13 -0.53 13.20 -8.74
N VAL A 14 -0.59 14.44 -9.21
CA VAL A 14 0.30 15.52 -8.75
C VAL A 14 -0.54 16.64 -8.17
N GLN A 15 -0.16 17.07 -6.97
CA GLN A 15 -0.68 18.26 -6.33
C GLN A 15 0.51 19.18 -6.08
N ALA A 16 0.44 20.41 -6.60
CA ALA A 16 1.46 21.41 -6.31
C ALA A 16 1.44 21.77 -4.82
N SER A 17 2.62 22.06 -4.26
CA SER A 17 2.70 22.65 -2.94
C SER A 17 1.97 24.00 -2.90
N PRO A 18 1.46 24.44 -1.74
CA PRO A 18 0.66 25.67 -1.63
C PRO A 18 1.36 26.91 -2.22
N ASP A 19 2.69 26.97 -2.10
CA ASP A 19 3.51 28.11 -2.56
C ASP A 19 3.98 27.96 -4.02
N ALA A 20 3.75 26.80 -4.65
CA ALA A 20 4.18 26.54 -6.02
C ALA A 20 3.08 26.88 -7.03
N ARG A 21 3.47 27.49 -8.15
CA ARG A 21 2.55 27.66 -9.27
C ARG A 21 2.29 26.29 -9.90
N ILE A 22 1.02 25.92 -10.05
CA ILE A 22 0.61 24.66 -10.68
C ILE A 22 1.27 24.46 -12.05
N LYS A 23 1.43 25.54 -12.82
CA LYS A 23 2.12 25.51 -14.13
C LYS A 23 3.56 25.02 -14.04
N ASP A 24 4.29 25.44 -13.00
CA ASP A 24 5.69 25.07 -12.80
C ASP A 24 5.79 23.59 -12.42
N ALA A 25 4.89 23.10 -11.55
CA ALA A 25 4.82 21.68 -11.20
C ALA A 25 4.45 20.79 -12.40
N VAL A 26 3.49 21.23 -13.22
CA VAL A 26 3.12 20.51 -14.46
C VAL A 26 4.28 20.47 -15.44
N ALA A 27 5.03 21.57 -15.60
CA ALA A 27 6.19 21.63 -16.47
C ALA A 27 7.28 20.64 -16.02
N GLN A 28 7.62 20.62 -14.73
CA GLN A 28 8.60 19.69 -14.17
C GLN A 28 8.22 18.22 -14.37
N VAL A 29 6.94 17.88 -14.12
CA VAL A 29 6.44 16.51 -14.30
C VAL A 29 6.45 16.13 -15.78
N THR A 30 6.09 17.06 -16.67
CA THR A 30 6.13 16.85 -18.12
C THR A 30 7.56 16.55 -18.58
N GLU A 31 8.54 17.34 -18.13
CA GLU A 31 9.96 17.13 -18.46
C GLU A 31 10.47 15.78 -17.97
N ALA A 32 10.09 15.35 -16.77
CA ALA A 32 10.45 14.03 -16.24
C ALA A 32 9.83 12.89 -17.06
N LEU A 33 8.57 13.03 -17.48
CA LEU A 33 7.88 12.05 -18.33
C LEU A 33 8.46 11.99 -19.74
N ASP A 34 8.82 13.13 -20.33
CA ASP A 34 9.49 13.20 -21.63
C ASP A 34 10.90 12.58 -21.56
N SER A 35 11.62 12.79 -20.45
CA SER A 35 12.89 12.12 -20.19
C SER A 35 12.72 10.60 -20.13
N ALA A 36 11.67 10.11 -19.47
CA ALA A 36 11.32 8.70 -19.42
C ALA A 36 11.00 8.11 -20.83
N LEU A 37 10.38 8.89 -21.71
CA LEU A 37 10.21 8.50 -23.11
C LEU A 37 11.56 8.42 -23.84
N SER A 38 12.42 9.42 -23.64
CA SER A 38 13.74 9.49 -24.31
C SER A 38 14.65 8.32 -23.93
N TRP A 39 14.57 7.84 -22.69
CA TRP A 39 15.32 6.67 -22.20
C TRP A 39 14.66 5.33 -22.57
N GLY A 40 13.49 5.36 -23.23
CA GLY A 40 12.76 4.16 -23.64
C GLY A 40 12.12 3.37 -22.51
N VAL A 41 12.08 3.91 -21.29
CA VAL A 41 11.45 3.27 -20.12
C VAL A 41 9.92 3.35 -20.17
N ALA A 42 9.37 4.32 -20.89
CA ALA A 42 7.94 4.45 -21.16
C ALA A 42 7.65 4.47 -22.66
N LYS A 43 6.46 4.00 -23.07
CA LYS A 43 6.01 4.00 -24.48
C LYS A 43 5.15 5.21 -24.84
N GLY A 44 4.67 5.95 -23.85
CA GLY A 44 3.83 7.13 -24.00
C GLY A 44 3.30 7.59 -22.66
N TRP A 45 2.90 8.86 -22.57
CA TRP A 45 2.15 9.41 -21.45
C TRP A 45 1.06 10.35 -22.00
N TRP A 46 -0.01 10.54 -21.23
CA TRP A 46 -1.07 11.50 -21.54
C TRP A 46 -1.69 12.00 -20.24
N SER A 47 -2.26 13.20 -20.28
CA SER A 47 -3.06 13.71 -19.17
C SER A 47 -4.46 13.07 -19.18
N SER A 48 -5.00 12.81 -17.99
CA SER A 48 -6.37 12.33 -17.81
C SER A 48 -7.09 13.14 -16.76
N LEU A 49 -8.40 13.32 -16.93
CA LEU A 49 -9.24 13.92 -15.89
C LEU A 49 -9.18 13.05 -14.62
N TYR A 50 -8.99 13.68 -13.48
CA TYR A 50 -9.03 12.99 -12.20
C TYR A 50 -10.48 12.78 -11.75
N GLU A 51 -10.88 11.51 -11.61
CA GLU A 51 -12.15 11.13 -11.01
C GLU A 51 -11.92 10.65 -9.57
N PRO A 52 -12.38 11.42 -8.56
CA PRO A 52 -12.16 11.08 -7.16
C PRO A 52 -13.02 9.89 -6.73
N GLU A 53 -12.36 8.93 -6.07
CA GLU A 53 -12.98 7.70 -5.57
C GLU A 53 -13.67 7.94 -4.21
N THR A 54 -14.38 9.06 -4.07
CA THR A 54 -14.88 9.61 -2.80
C THR A 54 -15.70 8.59 -2.00
N ILE A 55 -16.64 7.91 -2.66
CA ILE A 55 -17.47 6.88 -2.00
C ILE A 55 -16.58 5.72 -1.52
N ALA A 56 -15.62 5.30 -2.34
CA ALA A 56 -14.79 4.12 -2.07
C ALA A 56 -13.84 4.31 -0.87
N PHE A 57 -13.53 5.55 -0.51
CA PHE A 57 -12.70 5.93 0.63
C PHE A 57 -13.49 6.51 1.80
N GLY A 58 -14.82 6.35 1.83
CA GLY A 58 -15.62 6.75 2.99
C GLY A 58 -15.93 8.25 3.06
N GLY A 59 -16.10 8.90 1.91
CA GLY A 59 -16.45 10.31 1.82
C GLY A 59 -15.25 11.22 1.56
N THR A 60 -15.51 12.52 1.50
CA THR A 60 -14.50 13.55 1.18
C THR A 60 -13.34 13.53 2.16
N GLU A 61 -13.63 13.42 3.46
CA GLU A 61 -12.59 13.38 4.50
C GLU A 61 -11.72 12.13 4.37
N GLY A 62 -12.34 10.95 4.23
CA GLY A 62 -11.61 9.71 4.03
C GLY A 62 -10.75 9.69 2.76
N LEU A 63 -11.23 10.29 1.66
CA LEU A 63 -10.41 10.45 0.45
C LEU A 63 -9.23 11.40 0.64
N MET A 64 -9.42 12.52 1.36
CA MET A 64 -8.34 13.46 1.66
C MET A 64 -7.24 12.84 2.52
N LEU A 65 -7.64 12.11 3.57
CA LEU A 65 -6.71 11.30 4.37
C LEU A 65 -6.04 10.24 3.50
N GLY A 66 -6.81 9.62 2.61
CA GLY A 66 -6.31 8.64 1.67
C GLY A 66 -5.24 9.19 0.72
N HIS A 67 -5.41 10.41 0.20
CA HIS A 67 -4.38 11.07 -0.62
C HIS A 67 -3.08 11.31 0.15
N THR A 68 -3.17 11.75 1.40
CA THR A 68 -2.00 11.97 2.25
C THR A 68 -1.25 10.66 2.48
N LEU A 69 -2.00 9.59 2.77
CA LEU A 69 -1.45 8.26 2.96
C LEU A 69 -0.84 7.70 1.66
N PHE A 70 -1.49 7.91 0.52
CA PHE A 70 -0.96 7.50 -0.79
C PHE A 70 0.32 8.22 -1.16
N HIS A 71 0.43 9.50 -0.85
CA HIS A 71 1.67 10.24 -1.04
C HIS A 71 2.80 9.64 -0.19
N THR A 72 2.54 9.45 1.11
CA THR A 72 3.49 8.88 2.07
C THR A 72 3.95 7.49 1.62
N ASP A 73 3.00 6.63 1.26
CA ASP A 73 3.28 5.27 0.81
C ASP A 73 4.05 5.26 -0.51
N SER A 74 3.71 6.12 -1.47
CA SER A 74 4.42 6.20 -2.75
C SER A 74 5.88 6.60 -2.58
N VAL A 75 6.16 7.58 -1.70
CA VAL A 75 7.55 7.98 -1.37
C VAL A 75 8.30 6.81 -0.73
N GLY A 76 7.68 6.12 0.23
CA GLY A 76 8.28 4.96 0.90
C GLY A 76 8.61 3.81 -0.06
N VAL A 77 7.68 3.48 -0.96
CA VAL A 77 7.89 2.45 -2.01
C VAL A 77 9.03 2.83 -2.95
N LEU A 78 9.10 4.09 -3.39
CA LEU A 78 10.19 4.57 -4.25
C LEU A 78 11.54 4.47 -3.55
N HIS A 79 11.63 4.93 -2.30
CA HIS A 79 12.85 4.84 -1.51
C HIS A 79 13.28 3.38 -1.28
N TYR A 80 12.32 2.49 -1.00
CA TYR A 80 12.59 1.06 -0.86
C TYR A 80 13.20 0.46 -2.14
N HIS A 81 12.60 0.74 -3.30
CA HIS A 81 13.11 0.22 -4.57
C HIS A 81 14.47 0.82 -4.96
N GLN A 82 14.72 2.09 -4.63
CA GLN A 82 16.03 2.72 -4.84
C GLN A 82 17.11 2.02 -4.01
N HIS A 83 16.89 1.85 -2.70
CA HIS A 83 17.84 1.13 -1.85
C HIS A 83 18.06 -0.31 -2.30
N ALA A 84 17.00 -1.01 -2.71
CA ALA A 84 17.11 -2.37 -3.22
C ALA A 84 17.93 -2.44 -4.52
N ALA A 85 17.81 -1.45 -5.40
CA ALA A 85 18.58 -1.37 -6.64
C ALA A 85 20.06 -1.02 -6.42
N GLU A 86 20.36 -0.22 -5.40
CA GLU A 86 21.74 0.16 -5.03
C GLU A 86 22.51 -0.99 -4.36
N GLY A 87 21.85 -2.09 -3.99
CA GLY A 87 22.50 -3.27 -3.43
C GLY A 87 23.07 -3.05 -2.04
N THR A 88 22.66 -1.99 -1.34
CA THR A 88 23.03 -1.75 0.06
C THR A 88 22.40 -2.87 0.91
N GLY A 89 23.21 -3.87 1.28
CA GLY A 89 22.73 -5.05 2.01
C GLY A 89 22.04 -4.69 3.33
N GLY A 90 21.09 -5.53 3.77
CA GLY A 90 20.48 -5.46 5.10
C GLY A 90 18.97 -5.18 5.15
N LEU A 91 18.35 -4.81 4.04
CA LEU A 91 16.89 -4.62 3.96
C LEU A 91 16.14 -5.95 3.79
N LEU A 92 14.93 -6.02 4.38
CA LEU A 92 14.00 -7.11 4.17
C LEU A 92 13.56 -7.19 2.70
N GLY A 93 13.24 -8.40 2.24
CA GLY A 93 12.62 -8.62 0.93
C GLY A 93 11.30 -7.87 0.77
N ALA A 94 10.87 -7.64 -0.47
CA ALA A 94 9.73 -6.76 -0.77
C ALA A 94 8.44 -7.22 -0.07
N LYS A 95 8.20 -8.53 -0.05
CA LYS A 95 7.05 -9.15 0.61
C LYS A 95 7.11 -8.95 2.12
N GLU A 96 8.24 -9.25 2.76
CA GLU A 96 8.44 -9.09 4.20
C GLU A 96 8.31 -7.63 4.63
N THR A 97 8.91 -6.70 3.88
CA THR A 97 8.80 -5.26 4.10
C THR A 97 7.34 -4.79 3.99
N SER A 98 6.64 -5.17 2.92
CA SER A 98 5.24 -4.80 2.72
C SER A 98 4.32 -5.31 3.82
N LEU A 99 4.45 -6.59 4.19
CA LEU A 99 3.65 -7.17 5.26
C LEU A 99 3.96 -6.55 6.62
N LEU A 100 5.21 -6.18 6.89
CA LEU A 100 5.58 -5.45 8.10
C LEU A 100 4.95 -4.06 8.15
N VAL A 101 5.12 -3.26 7.09
CA VAL A 101 4.57 -1.90 6.98
C VAL A 101 3.04 -1.92 7.13
N THR A 102 2.37 -2.86 6.45
CA THR A 102 0.91 -3.00 6.53
C THR A 102 0.45 -3.50 7.90
N ALA A 103 1.16 -4.42 8.55
CA ALA A 103 0.83 -4.84 9.92
C ALA A 103 0.94 -3.68 10.91
N LEU A 104 2.02 -2.88 10.85
CA LEU A 104 2.20 -1.69 11.68
C LEU A 104 1.11 -0.65 11.41
N PHE A 105 0.76 -0.42 10.15
CA PHE A 105 -0.36 0.44 9.75
C PHE A 105 -1.70 0.01 10.37
N LEU A 106 -2.04 -1.28 10.31
CA LEU A 106 -3.28 -1.80 10.89
C LEU A 106 -3.29 -1.71 12.42
N ARG A 107 -2.16 -2.01 13.08
CA ARG A 107 -2.02 -1.83 14.53
C ARG A 107 -2.13 -0.37 14.95
N ALA A 108 -1.52 0.54 14.19
CA ALA A 108 -1.61 1.98 14.45
C ALA A 108 -3.02 2.53 14.25
N ALA A 109 -3.85 1.88 13.41
CA ALA A 109 -5.28 2.16 13.33
C ALA A 109 -6.09 1.62 14.53
N GLY A 110 -5.43 1.00 15.51
CA GLY A 110 -6.04 0.49 16.74
C GLY A 110 -6.84 -0.79 16.55
N LEU A 111 -6.55 -1.58 15.50
CA LEU A 111 -7.24 -2.85 15.27
C LEU A 111 -6.70 -3.95 16.18
N GLU A 112 -7.61 -4.61 16.89
CA GLU A 112 -7.32 -5.84 17.62
C GLU A 112 -6.96 -6.98 16.67
N TRP A 113 -6.32 -8.04 17.18
CA TRP A 113 -5.81 -9.13 16.35
C TRP A 113 -6.88 -9.70 15.40
N GLY A 114 -8.06 -10.06 15.92
CA GLY A 114 -9.17 -10.56 15.09
C GLY A 114 -9.69 -9.53 14.06
N GLU A 115 -9.63 -8.24 14.37
CA GLU A 115 -10.05 -7.18 13.44
C GLU A 115 -9.06 -7.02 12.28
N GLN A 116 -7.77 -7.21 12.54
CA GLN A 116 -6.76 -7.29 11.48
C GLN A 116 -7.04 -8.51 10.58
N GLY A 117 -7.48 -9.61 11.16
CA GLY A 117 -7.92 -10.82 10.44
C GLY A 117 -9.07 -10.54 9.48
N ASP A 118 -10.05 -9.75 9.92
CA ASP A 118 -11.16 -9.31 9.07
C ASP A 118 -10.68 -8.43 7.90
N VAL A 119 -9.70 -7.54 8.12
CA VAL A 119 -9.07 -6.76 7.03
C VAL A 119 -8.44 -7.70 5.99
N TRP A 120 -7.70 -8.72 6.42
CA TRP A 120 -7.13 -9.72 5.52
C TRP A 120 -8.21 -10.51 4.78
N GLY A 121 -9.29 -10.91 5.46
CA GLY A 121 -10.44 -11.57 4.83
C GLY A 121 -11.15 -10.69 3.80
N GLN A 122 -11.23 -9.38 4.05
CA GLN A 122 -11.76 -8.40 3.10
C GLN A 122 -10.87 -8.22 1.85
N ILE A 123 -9.56 -8.32 2.01
CA ILE A 123 -8.61 -8.32 0.88
C ILE A 123 -8.76 -9.62 0.08
N GLU A 124 -8.83 -10.75 0.77
CA GLU A 124 -9.05 -12.08 0.17
C GLU A 124 -10.35 -12.13 -0.64
N ALA A 125 -11.45 -11.58 -0.12
CA ALA A 125 -12.72 -11.51 -0.84
C ALA A 125 -12.61 -10.73 -2.17
N ARG A 126 -11.66 -9.79 -2.28
CA ARG A 126 -11.37 -9.02 -3.51
C ARG A 126 -10.28 -9.65 -4.37
N ARG A 127 -9.56 -10.63 -3.83
CA ARG A 127 -8.43 -11.35 -4.43
C ARG A 127 -8.56 -12.84 -4.06
N PRO A 128 -9.59 -13.53 -4.59
CA PRO A 128 -9.87 -14.91 -4.20
C PRO A 128 -8.68 -15.81 -4.54
N LEU A 129 -8.43 -16.81 -3.69
CA LEU A 129 -7.37 -17.77 -3.91
C LEU A 129 -7.64 -18.56 -5.21
N PRO A 130 -6.69 -18.61 -6.16
CA PRO A 130 -6.85 -19.43 -7.36
C PRO A 130 -7.01 -20.91 -7.03
N GLU A 131 -7.83 -21.63 -7.80
CA GLU A 131 -8.16 -23.05 -7.57
C GLU A 131 -6.95 -23.98 -7.59
N ASP A 132 -5.89 -23.59 -8.29
CA ASP A 132 -4.65 -24.36 -8.42
C ASP A 132 -3.67 -24.15 -7.24
N VAL A 133 -4.00 -23.28 -6.28
CA VAL A 133 -3.21 -23.11 -5.05
C VAL A 133 -3.77 -24.01 -3.96
N SER A 134 -2.97 -24.97 -3.52
CA SER A 134 -3.32 -25.87 -2.41
C SER A 134 -3.46 -25.09 -1.08
N PRO A 135 -4.54 -25.32 -0.31
CA PRO A 135 -4.66 -24.79 1.06
C PRO A 135 -3.47 -25.14 1.96
N ASP A 136 -2.90 -26.35 1.83
CA ASP A 136 -1.73 -26.76 2.61
C ASP A 136 -0.51 -25.87 2.35
N GLN A 137 -0.37 -25.34 1.14
CA GLN A 137 0.71 -24.40 0.81
C GLN A 137 0.55 -23.09 1.58
N VAL A 138 -0.69 -22.62 1.72
CA VAL A 138 -1.00 -21.41 2.47
C VAL A 138 -0.78 -21.65 3.96
N SER A 139 -1.27 -22.76 4.51
CA SER A 139 -1.14 -23.06 5.94
C SER A 139 0.33 -23.20 6.38
N ARG A 140 1.23 -23.68 5.50
CA ARG A 140 2.69 -23.69 5.77
C ARG A 140 3.30 -22.30 5.96
N MET A 141 2.64 -21.23 5.51
CA MET A 141 3.12 -19.86 5.68
C MET A 141 2.72 -19.25 7.04
N ALA A 142 1.79 -19.89 7.75
CA ALA A 142 1.11 -19.29 8.90
C ALA A 142 2.07 -18.89 10.03
N ASP A 143 3.00 -19.76 10.44
CA ASP A 143 3.93 -19.44 11.53
C ASP A 143 4.89 -18.29 11.19
N THR A 144 5.32 -18.22 9.92
CA THR A 144 6.19 -17.15 9.46
C THR A 144 5.44 -15.82 9.39
N LEU A 145 4.20 -15.84 8.89
CA LEU A 145 3.35 -14.66 8.90
C LEU A 145 2.99 -14.23 10.31
N ARG A 146 2.72 -15.16 11.23
CA ARG A 146 2.42 -14.82 12.62
C ARG A 146 3.55 -14.00 13.22
N ARG A 147 4.79 -14.48 13.12
CA ARG A 147 5.97 -13.76 13.62
C ARG A 147 6.08 -12.36 13.03
N LEU A 148 5.85 -12.21 11.73
CA LEU A 148 5.96 -10.91 11.05
C LEU A 148 4.82 -9.95 11.45
N LEU A 149 3.59 -10.45 11.49
CA LEU A 149 2.39 -9.66 11.82
C LEU A 149 2.35 -9.25 13.30
N THR A 150 3.02 -9.98 14.18
CA THR A 150 3.14 -9.64 15.61
C THR A 150 4.48 -9.00 15.99
N LEU A 151 5.38 -8.77 15.03
CA LEU A 151 6.71 -8.22 15.31
C LEU A 151 6.60 -6.81 15.89
N ASP A 152 7.20 -6.61 17.07
CA ASP A 152 7.51 -5.27 17.56
C ASP A 152 8.78 -4.77 16.86
N ALA A 153 8.59 -3.88 15.89
CA ALA A 153 9.67 -3.37 15.05
C ALA A 153 10.34 -2.12 15.61
N GLY A 154 9.82 -1.53 16.70
CA GLY A 154 10.27 -0.24 17.22
C GLY A 154 11.79 -0.15 17.40
N PRO A 155 12.42 -1.05 18.18
CA PRO A 155 13.88 -1.03 18.38
C PRO A 155 14.67 -1.20 17.06
N THR A 156 14.19 -2.05 16.14
CA THR A 156 14.86 -2.31 14.87
C THR A 156 14.71 -1.18 13.85
N LEU A 157 13.70 -0.33 14.00
CA LEU A 157 13.46 0.85 13.17
C LEU A 157 14.24 2.08 13.64
N THR A 158 14.62 2.14 14.92
CA THR A 158 15.38 3.27 15.48
C THR A 158 16.89 3.05 15.38
N ASP A 159 17.38 1.87 15.77
CA ASP A 159 18.83 1.61 15.90
C ASP A 159 19.25 0.28 15.24
N GLY A 160 18.39 -0.29 14.38
CA GLY A 160 18.59 -1.61 13.80
C GLY A 160 18.61 -1.67 12.27
N PRO A 161 18.51 -2.87 11.69
CA PRO A 161 18.61 -3.07 10.24
C PRO A 161 17.43 -2.46 9.46
N LEU A 162 16.35 -2.06 10.13
CA LEU A 162 15.15 -1.50 9.51
C LEU A 162 15.12 0.03 9.55
N VAL A 163 16.18 0.70 10.03
CA VAL A 163 16.30 2.17 10.04
C VAL A 163 15.94 2.83 8.70
N PRO A 164 16.34 2.30 7.51
CA PRO A 164 15.94 2.90 6.24
C PRO A 164 14.41 2.95 6.01
N LEU A 165 13.64 2.09 6.69
CA LEU A 165 12.17 2.06 6.61
C LEU A 165 11.50 3.02 7.61
N GLY A 166 12.23 3.58 8.57
CA GLY A 166 11.69 4.33 9.71
C GLY A 166 10.71 5.43 9.32
N ASN A 167 11.12 6.33 8.43
CA ASN A 167 10.27 7.44 7.97
C ASN A 167 8.99 6.94 7.27
N TRP A 168 9.09 5.88 6.48
CA TRP A 168 7.94 5.30 5.79
C TRP A 168 6.97 4.68 6.79
N VAL A 169 7.47 3.85 7.72
CA VAL A 169 6.67 3.23 8.77
C VAL A 169 5.99 4.30 9.64
N THR A 170 6.73 5.29 10.14
CA THR A 170 6.15 6.36 10.96
C THR A 170 5.04 7.11 10.23
N GLY A 171 5.22 7.40 8.94
CA GLY A 171 4.19 8.03 8.11
C GLY A 171 2.95 7.16 7.94
N MET A 172 3.14 5.86 7.67
CA MET A 172 2.04 4.90 7.54
C MET A 172 1.27 4.76 8.85
N GLU A 173 1.96 4.61 9.98
CA GLU A 173 1.34 4.55 11.30
C GLU A 173 0.56 5.83 11.64
N ARG A 174 1.11 7.00 11.30
CA ARG A 174 0.38 8.27 11.47
C ARG A 174 -0.91 8.26 10.65
N GLY A 175 -0.87 7.81 9.40
CA GLY A 175 -2.07 7.67 8.57
C GLY A 175 -3.09 6.69 9.16
N GLY A 176 -2.64 5.56 9.71
CA GLY A 176 -3.49 4.60 10.41
C GLY A 176 -4.21 5.23 11.59
N ARG A 177 -3.48 5.94 12.46
CA ARG A 177 -4.06 6.69 13.59
C ARG A 177 -5.08 7.73 13.14
N THR A 178 -4.75 8.53 12.13
CA THR A 178 -5.65 9.59 11.64
C THR A 178 -6.93 9.02 11.03
N LEU A 179 -6.87 7.90 10.29
CA LEU A 179 -8.07 7.20 9.82
C LEU A 179 -8.92 6.67 10.98
N ALA A 180 -8.28 6.13 12.02
CA ALA A 180 -8.99 5.66 13.20
C ALA A 180 -9.68 6.81 13.96
N ASP A 181 -9.02 7.96 14.10
CA ASP A 181 -9.59 9.14 14.73
C ASP A 181 -10.80 9.68 13.94
N ALA A 182 -10.70 9.74 12.61
CA ALA A 182 -11.83 10.09 11.75
C ALA A 182 -12.99 9.09 11.87
N ALA A 183 -12.70 7.79 11.98
CA ALA A 183 -13.72 6.77 12.20
C ALA A 183 -14.44 6.97 13.55
N ARG A 184 -13.68 7.23 14.63
CA ARG A 184 -14.24 7.50 15.97
C ARG A 184 -15.07 8.79 16.01
N ALA A 185 -14.67 9.80 15.24
CA ALA A 185 -15.40 11.05 15.09
C ALA A 185 -16.69 10.92 14.27
N GLY A 186 -16.96 9.76 13.63
CA GLY A 186 -18.12 9.58 12.75
C GLY A 186 -17.99 10.27 11.39
N SER A 187 -16.78 10.69 11.03
CA SER A 187 -16.49 11.42 9.80
C SER A 187 -16.42 10.53 8.55
N LEU A 188 -16.28 9.21 8.73
CA LEU A 188 -16.17 8.25 7.63
C LEU A 188 -17.53 7.64 7.30
N GLN A 189 -17.88 7.64 6.02
CA GLN A 189 -19.13 7.06 5.50
C GLN A 189 -19.06 5.53 5.34
N LEU A 190 -17.86 4.96 5.42
CA LEU A 190 -17.61 3.51 5.36
C LEU A 190 -16.87 3.05 6.59
N GLY A 191 -17.02 1.77 6.93
CA GLY A 191 -16.29 1.16 8.05
C GLY A 191 -14.78 1.18 7.85
N LEU A 192 -14.04 1.48 8.93
CA LEU A 192 -12.59 1.63 8.94
C LEU A 192 -11.86 0.42 8.31
N ARG A 193 -12.24 -0.81 8.69
CA ARG A 193 -11.61 -2.05 8.17
C ARG A 193 -11.66 -2.15 6.64
N GLY A 194 -12.77 -1.72 6.02
CA GLY A 194 -12.90 -1.71 4.56
C GLY A 194 -12.04 -0.65 3.88
N ILE A 195 -11.87 0.51 4.50
CA ILE A 195 -10.97 1.58 4.03
C ILE A 195 -9.52 1.12 4.16
N LEU A 196 -9.14 0.53 5.29
CA LEU A 196 -7.78 -0.01 5.52
C LEU A 196 -7.45 -1.14 4.53
N ALA A 197 -8.36 -2.09 4.30
CA ALA A 197 -8.21 -3.15 3.30
C ALA A 197 -7.94 -2.58 1.89
N ARG A 198 -8.63 -1.50 1.54
CA ARG A 198 -8.40 -0.79 0.27
C ARG A 198 -7.02 -0.15 0.24
N HIS A 199 -6.57 0.50 1.31
CA HIS A 199 -5.21 1.07 1.36
C HIS A 199 -4.13 0.01 1.19
N VAL A 200 -4.29 -1.17 1.82
CA VAL A 200 -3.36 -2.30 1.66
C VAL A 200 -3.31 -2.79 0.20
N LEU A 201 -4.46 -2.92 -0.46
CA LEU A 201 -4.50 -3.29 -1.89
C LEU A 201 -3.76 -2.29 -2.76
N PHE A 202 -4.01 -0.99 -2.56
CA PHE A 202 -3.29 0.05 -3.29
C PHE A 202 -1.78 0.04 -3.01
N HIS A 203 -1.37 -0.25 -1.78
CA HIS A 203 0.03 -0.42 -1.43
C HIS A 203 0.66 -1.62 -2.16
N TRP A 204 -0.04 -2.76 -2.21
CA TRP A 204 0.41 -3.94 -2.97
C TRP A 204 0.49 -3.70 -4.47
N ASP A 205 -0.44 -2.93 -5.03
CA ASP A 205 -0.38 -2.50 -6.43
C ASP A 205 0.86 -1.62 -6.69
N ARG A 206 1.20 -0.69 -5.77
CA ARG A 206 2.42 0.15 -5.88
C ARG A 206 3.71 -0.66 -5.76
N MET A 207 3.74 -1.65 -4.87
CA MET A 207 4.87 -2.58 -4.70
C MET A 207 5.05 -3.53 -5.90
N GLY A 208 4.11 -3.51 -6.86
CA GLY A 208 4.17 -4.35 -8.06
C GLY A 208 3.83 -5.82 -7.83
N PHE A 209 3.10 -6.15 -6.76
CA PHE A 209 2.71 -7.53 -6.50
C PHE A 209 1.58 -7.99 -7.40
N THR A 210 1.73 -9.18 -7.96
CA THR A 210 0.72 -9.82 -8.81
C THR A 210 -0.55 -10.13 -8.01
N THR A 211 -1.70 -10.13 -8.68
CA THR A 211 -2.99 -10.55 -8.08
C THR A 211 -2.89 -11.91 -7.39
N ARG A 212 -2.11 -12.85 -7.94
CA ARG A 212 -1.87 -14.17 -7.35
C ARG A 212 -1.11 -14.09 -6.04
N GLN A 213 -0.04 -13.29 -5.96
CA GLN A 213 0.69 -13.06 -4.71
C GLN A 213 -0.22 -12.43 -3.65
N GLN A 214 -0.98 -11.40 -4.03
CA GLN A 214 -1.94 -10.73 -3.15
C GLN A 214 -2.97 -11.73 -2.58
N ALA A 215 -3.53 -12.60 -3.43
CA ALA A 215 -4.49 -13.62 -3.01
C ALA A 215 -3.90 -14.62 -1.99
N ILE A 216 -2.70 -15.14 -2.28
CA ILE A 216 -2.01 -16.10 -1.41
C ILE A 216 -1.71 -15.47 -0.05
N TRP A 217 -1.18 -14.25 -0.03
CA TRP A 217 -0.78 -13.60 1.23
C TRP A 217 -1.98 -13.13 2.04
N ALA A 218 -3.05 -12.66 1.40
CA ALA A 218 -4.29 -12.30 2.08
C ALA A 218 -4.92 -13.54 2.74
N ARG A 219 -5.03 -14.66 2.02
CA ARG A 219 -5.50 -15.93 2.60
C ARG A 219 -4.62 -16.36 3.76
N ALA A 220 -3.30 -16.38 3.56
CA ALA A 220 -2.36 -16.85 4.58
C ALA A 220 -2.39 -15.97 5.84
N ALA A 221 -2.48 -14.64 5.69
CA ALA A 221 -2.60 -13.71 6.81
C ALA A 221 -3.95 -13.86 7.53
N ARG A 222 -5.05 -14.04 6.78
CA ARG A 222 -6.36 -14.34 7.37
C ARG A 222 -6.32 -15.64 8.17
N GLU A 223 -5.81 -16.73 7.61
CA GLU A 223 -5.70 -18.03 8.30
C GLU A 223 -4.83 -17.93 9.55
N THR A 224 -3.73 -17.17 9.47
CA THR A 224 -2.84 -16.93 10.61
C THR A 224 -3.55 -16.30 11.81
N VAL A 225 -4.53 -15.43 11.52
CA VAL A 225 -5.24 -14.62 12.51
C VAL A 225 -6.53 -15.28 12.99
N LEU A 226 -7.35 -15.75 12.04
CA LEU A 226 -8.72 -16.23 12.28
C LEU A 226 -8.84 -17.77 12.27
N GLY A 227 -7.78 -18.48 11.89
CA GLY A 227 -7.84 -19.90 11.59
C GLY A 227 -8.32 -20.18 10.16
N SER A 228 -8.20 -21.45 9.75
CA SER A 228 -8.61 -21.97 8.44
C SER A 228 -10.09 -21.75 8.17
#